data_AF-A0A0K1E063-F1
#
_entry.id   AF-A0A0K1E063-F1
#
_cell.length_a   1.000
_cell.length_b   1.000
_cell.length_c   1.000
_cell.angle_alpha   90.00
_cell.angle_beta   90.00
_cell.angle_gamma   90.00
#
_symmetry.space_group_name_H-M   'P 1'
#
loop_
_entity.id
_entity.type
_entity.pdbx_description
1 polymer ?
#
loop_
_entity_poly.entity_id
_entity_poly.type
_entity_poly.pdbx_seq_one_letter_code
_entity_poly.pdbx_strand_id
1 'polypeptide(L)' 'MIETLTGVKPKAHRMKNGKIMIECGRAHLEGFMSYAELADIIARWLEERGR' A
#
# COMPACT_ATOMS: atom_id res chain seq x y z
N MET A 1 3.59 5.80 -6.35
CA MET A 1 3.44 5.22 -5.00
C MET A 1 3.35 3.70 -5.08
N ILE A 2 2.29 3.08 -5.60
CA ILE A 2 2.18 1.61 -5.66
C ILE A 2 3.41 0.95 -6.32
N GLU A 3 3.79 1.39 -7.52
CA GLU A 3 4.97 0.86 -8.22
C GLU A 3 6.28 1.08 -7.43
N THR A 4 6.38 2.20 -6.72
CA THR A 4 7.55 2.50 -5.88
C THR A 4 7.64 1.57 -4.68
N LEU A 5 6.48 1.19 -4.12
CA LEU A 5 6.39 0.35 -2.93
C LEU A 5 6.55 -1.14 -3.25
N THR A 6 6.05 -1.58 -4.40
CA THR A 6 6.00 -3.01 -4.75
C THR A 6 6.94 -3.39 -5.88
N GLY A 7 7.52 -2.42 -6.60
CA GLY A 7 8.28 -2.65 -7.83
C GLY A 7 7.40 -3.05 -9.02
N VAL A 8 6.08 -3.14 -8.84
CA VAL A 8 5.14 -3.62 -9.87
C VAL A 8 4.23 -2.48 -10.31
N LYS A 9 4.23 -2.23 -11.62
CA LYS A 9 3.38 -1.20 -12.24
C LYS A 9 1.91 -1.62 -12.24
N PRO A 10 1.01 -0.87 -11.57
CA PRO A 10 -0.42 -1.14 -11.67
C PRO A 10 -0.95 -0.73 -13.04
N LYS A 11 -1.96 -1.45 -13.53
CA LYS A 11 -2.64 -1.08 -14.77
C LYS A 11 -3.53 0.13 -14.54
N ALA A 12 -3.47 1.11 -15.43
CA ALA A 12 -4.29 2.31 -15.36
C ALA A 12 -5.11 2.48 -16.64
N HIS A 13 -6.41 2.69 -16.49
CA HIS A 13 -7.35 2.85 -17.60
C HIS A 13 -8.17 4.12 -17.42
N ARG A 14 -8.26 4.94 -18.48
CA ARG A 14 -9.13 6.11 -18.49
C ARG A 14 -10.54 5.71 -18.90
N MET A 15 -11.50 6.00 -18.04
CA MET A 15 -12.91 5.73 -18.25
C MET A 15 -13.58 6.85 -19.06
N LYS A 16 -14.70 6.54 -19.72
CA LYS A 16 -15.47 7.48 -20.54
C LYS A 16 -15.92 8.74 -19.78
N ASN A 17 -16.10 8.64 -18.46
CA ASN A 17 -16.47 9.75 -17.58
C ASN A 17 -15.26 10.54 -17.04
N GLY A 18 -14.07 10.36 -17.62
CA GLY A 18 -12.86 11.04 -17.21
C GLY A 18 -12.19 10.48 -15.94
N LYS A 19 -12.80 9.51 -15.25
CA LYS A 19 -12.17 8.83 -14.11
C LYS A 19 -11.00 7.97 -14.58
N ILE A 20 -9.98 7.85 -13.75
CA ILE A 20 -8.89 6.89 -13.94
C ILE A 20 -9.13 5.72 -13.01
N MET A 21 -9.20 4.52 -13.55
CA MET A 21 -9.27 3.28 -12.80
C MET A 21 -7.87 2.70 -12.72
N ILE A 22 -7.41 2.41 -11.51
CA ILE A 22 -6.13 1.78 -11.24
C ILE A 22 -6.40 0.38 -10.72
N GLU A 23 -5.98 -0.63 -11.47
CA GLU A 23 -6.21 -2.03 -11.13
C GLU A 23 -5.02 -2.56 -10.33
N CYS A 24 -5.28 -2.92 -9.07
CA CYS A 24 -4.28 -3.41 -8.12
C CYS A 24 -4.58 -4.87 -7.77
N GLY A 25 -3.85 -5.80 -8.39
CA GLY A 25 -3.85 -7.22 -7.99
C GLY A 25 -3.05 -7.52 -6.71
N ARG A 26 -2.98 -8.80 -6.34
CA ARG A 26 -2.32 -9.30 -5.10
C ARG A 26 -0.93 -8.73 -4.84
N ALA A 27 -0.04 -8.76 -5.84
CA ALA A 27 1.33 -8.26 -5.69
C ALA A 27 1.39 -6.76 -5.33
N HIS A 28 0.39 -5.97 -5.72
CA HIS A 28 0.29 -4.57 -5.34
C HIS A 28 -0.21 -4.41 -3.89
N LEU A 29 -1.04 -5.35 -3.43
CA LEU A 29 -1.65 -5.34 -2.09
C LEU A 29 -0.72 -5.91 -1.02
N GLU A 30 0.15 -6.86 -1.37
CA GLU A 30 1.14 -7.43 -0.44
C GLU A 30 2.09 -6.38 0.12
N GLY A 31 2.56 -5.45 -0.72
CA GLY A 31 3.38 -4.34 -0.23
C GLY A 31 2.65 -3.45 0.78
N PHE A 32 1.32 -3.28 0.66
CA PHE A 32 0.53 -2.55 1.65
C PHE A 32 0.35 -3.31 2.97
N MET A 33 0.31 -4.65 2.93
CA MET A 33 0.25 -5.45 4.16
C MET A 33 1.53 -5.33 4.99
N SER A 34 2.70 -5.26 4.34
CA SER A 34 3.97 -4.98 5.04
C SER A 34 3.96 -3.63 5.78
N TYR A 35 3.28 -2.62 5.24
CA TYR A 35 3.11 -1.34 5.95
C TYR A 35 2.19 -1.45 7.16
N ALA A 36 1.11 -2.24 7.08
CA ALA A 36 0.22 -2.46 8.21
C ALA A 36 0.95 -3.20 9.35
N GLU A 37 1.73 -4.22 9.02
CA GLU A 37 2.56 -4.95 9.99
C GLU A 37 3.65 -4.07 10.61
N LEU A 38 4.36 -3.29 9.78
CA LEU A 38 5.37 -2.35 10.27
C LEU A 38 4.75 -1.28 11.19
N ALA A 39 3.58 -0.75 10.83
CA ALA A 39 2.87 0.23 11.64
C ALA A 39 2.45 -0.37 13.00
N ASP A 40 1.97 -1.62 13.02
CA ASP A 40 1.64 -2.33 14.25
C ASP A 40 2.87 -2.52 15.15
N ILE A 41 4.00 -2.97 14.58
CA ILE A 41 5.26 -3.15 15.32
C ILE A 41 5.74 -1.83 15.91
N ILE A 42 5.68 -0.73 15.14
CA ILE A 42 6.09 0.60 15.62
C ILE A 42 5.14 1.09 16.71
N ALA A 43 3.83 0.90 16.56
CA ALA A 43 2.85 1.29 17.57
C ALA A 43 3.13 0.56 18.90
N ARG A 44 3.32 -0.76 18.84
CA ARG A 44 3.65 -1.57 20.02
C ARG A 44 4.97 -1.13 20.66
N TRP A 45 6.01 -0.91 19.87
CA TRP A 45 7.29 -0.43 20.38
C TRP A 45 7.17 0.93 21.08
N LEU A 46 6.37 1.86 20.53
CA LEU A 46 6.12 3.16 21.14
C LEU A 46 5.30 3.04 22.44
N GLU A 47 4.31 2.15 22.50
CA GLU A 47 3.55 1.87 23.73
C GLU A 47 4.44 1.30 24.84
N GLU A 48 5.38 0.41 24.48
CA GLU A 48 6.32 -0.20 25.43
C GLU A 48 7.38 0.79 25.93
N ARG A 49 7.77 1.77 25.10
CA ARG A 49 8.83 2.76 25.40
C ARG A 49 8.30 4.08 25.93
N GLY A 50 7.00 4.34 25.82
CA GLY A 50 6.32 5.53 26.31
C GLY A 50 5.87 5.47 27.77
N ARG A 51 6.32 4.46 28.54
CA ARG A 51 6.05 4.33 29.98
C ARG A 51 7.17 4.87 30.85
#